data_AF-A0A0G0NHQ8-F1
#
_entry.id   AF-A0A0G0NHQ8-F1
#
_cell.length_a   1.000
_cell.length_b   1.000
_cell.length_c   1.000
_cell.angle_alpha   90.00
_cell.angle_beta   90.00
_cell.angle_gamma   90.00
#
_symmetry.space_group_name_H-M   'P 1'
#
loop_
_entity.id
_entity.type
_entity.pdbx_description
1 polymer ?
#
loop_
_entity_poly.entity_id
_entity_poly.type
_entity_poly.pdbx_seq_one_letter_code
_entity_poly.pdbx_strand_id
1 'polypeptide(L)' 'MPKIKQPTKKAGRARKEVVVEELFQRLEGSDSVVLTDYQGLTHHQLEGLKKELKKKNASFS' A
#
# COMPACT_ATOMS: atom_id res chain seq x y z
N MET A 1 15.94 -30.69 18.71
CA MET A 1 14.86 -29.94 18.03
C MET A 1 15.48 -28.89 17.12
N PRO A 2 15.20 -28.88 15.81
CA PRO A 2 15.71 -27.86 14.91
C PRO A 2 15.07 -26.50 15.24
N LYS A 3 15.90 -25.46 15.38
CA LYS A 3 15.43 -24.08 15.63
C LYS A 3 14.78 -23.54 14.36
N ILE A 4 13.46 -23.30 14.41
CA ILE A 4 12.73 -22.63 13.34
C ILE A 4 13.27 -21.20 13.22
N LYS A 5 13.95 -20.88 12.12
CA LYS A 5 14.42 -19.50 11.83
C LYS A 5 13.19 -18.62 11.63
N GLN A 6 12.98 -17.66 12.52
CA GLN A 6 11.94 -16.65 12.35
C GLN A 6 12.28 -15.74 11.16
N PRO A 7 11.29 -15.31 10.35
CA PRO A 7 11.51 -14.43 9.22
C PRO A 7 12.04 -13.08 9.72
N THR A 8 13.21 -12.68 9.22
CA THR A 8 13.82 -11.40 9.57
C THR A 8 13.06 -10.26 8.88
N LYS A 9 12.61 -9.29 9.66
CA LYS A 9 11.91 -8.10 9.16
C LYS A 9 12.88 -7.31 8.26
N LYS A 10 12.58 -7.20 6.96
CA LYS A 10 13.37 -6.35 6.06
C LYS A 10 13.32 -4.90 6.59
N ALA A 11 14.49 -4.31 6.87
CA ALA A 11 14.63 -2.95 7.34
C ALA A 11 15.45 -2.12 6.34
N GLY A 12 15.35 -0.79 6.41
CA GLY A 12 16.12 0.11 5.55
C GLY A 12 15.80 -0.05 4.06
N ARG A 13 16.83 -0.07 3.21
CA ARG A 13 16.72 -0.14 1.74
C ARG A 13 15.91 -1.34 1.25
N ALA A 14 16.13 -2.52 1.82
CA ALA A 14 15.44 -3.74 1.43
C ALA A 14 13.91 -3.67 1.65
N ARG A 15 13.44 -2.86 2.60
CA ARG A 15 12.01 -2.60 2.77
C ARG A 15 11.47 -1.66 1.70
N LYS A 16 12.24 -0.62 1.37
CA LYS A 16 11.86 0.36 0.33
C LYS A 16 11.75 -0.29 -1.03
N GLU A 17 12.68 -1.19 -1.37
CA GLU A 17 12.66 -1.95 -2.63
C GLU A 17 11.37 -2.75 -2.78
N VAL A 18 10.93 -3.44 -1.72
CA VAL A 18 9.65 -4.17 -1.72
C VAL A 18 8.46 -3.23 -1.94
N VAL A 19 8.42 -2.08 -1.23
CA VAL A 19 7.33 -1.11 -1.39
C VAL A 19 7.30 -0.52 -2.80
N VAL A 20 8.47 -0.23 -3.38
CA VAL A 20 8.57 0.29 -4.76
C VAL A 20 8.11 -0.75 -5.76
N GLU A 21 8.50 -2.00 -5.61
CA GLU A 21 8.07 -3.11 -6.47
C GLU A 21 6.55 -3.32 -6.40
N GLU A 22 5.97 -3.30 -5.20
CA GLU A 22 4.52 -3.38 -5.01
C GLU A 22 3.76 -2.21 -5.66
N LEU A 23 4.31 -0.99 -5.60
CA LEU A 23 3.73 0.17 -6.27
C LEU A 23 3.81 0.04 -7.80
N PHE A 24 4.94 -0.45 -8.32
CA PHE A 24 5.14 -0.63 -9.76
C PHE A 24 4.11 -1.61 -10.34
N GLN A 25 3.92 -2.76 -9.71
CA GLN A 25 2.94 -3.77 -10.15
C GLN A 25 1.50 -3.23 -10.15
N ARG A 26 1.16 -2.39 -9.16
CA ARG A 26 -0.17 -1.75 -9.11
C ARG A 26 -0.35 -0.73 -10.22
N LEU A 27 0.68 0.05 -10.53
CA LEU A 27 0.65 1.03 -11.61
C LEU A 27 0.50 0.35 -12.98
N GLU A 28 1.25 -0.73 -13.23
CA GLU A 28 1.14 -1.50 -14.49
C GLU A 28 -0.26 -2.12 -14.67
N GLY A 29 -0.91 -2.56 -13.60
CA GLY A 29 -2.25 -3.13 -13.64
C GLY A 29 -3.40 -2.11 -13.61
N SER A 30 -3.13 -0.81 -13.55
CA SER A 30 -4.15 0.23 -13.42
C SER A 30 -4.39 0.96 -14.74
N ASP A 31 -5.66 1.13 -15.13
CA ASP A 31 -6.01 1.90 -16.33
C ASP A 31 -5.69 3.40 -16.21
N SER A 32 -5.76 3.93 -14.99
CA SER A 32 -5.48 5.34 -14.69
C SER A 32 -5.08 5.53 -13.23
N VAL A 33 -4.37 6.64 -12.96
CA VAL A 33 -3.83 6.97 -11.63
C VAL A 33 -4.20 8.40 -11.28
N VAL A 34 -4.69 8.61 -10.06
CA VAL A 34 -5.01 9.93 -9.53
C VAL A 34 -4.12 10.23 -8.33
N LEU A 35 -3.31 11.27 -8.44
CA LEU A 35 -2.49 11.78 -7.34
C LEU A 35 -3.30 12.78 -6.53
N THR A 36 -3.36 12.57 -5.22
CA THR A 36 -4.20 13.32 -4.29
C THR A 36 -3.43 13.56 -3.00
N ASP A 37 -3.52 14.78 -2.48
CA ASP A 37 -3.00 15.12 -1.17
C ASP A 37 -4.08 14.91 -0.11
N TYR A 38 -3.80 14.03 0.85
CA TYR A 38 -4.71 13.68 1.94
C TYR A 38 -4.30 14.29 3.28
N GLN A 39 -3.32 15.21 3.29
CA GLN A 39 -2.92 15.91 4.51
C GLN A 39 -4.12 16.62 5.16
N GLY A 40 -4.25 16.45 6.47
CA GLY A 40 -5.36 17.03 7.25
C GLY A 40 -6.59 16.13 7.42
N LEU A 41 -6.66 14.98 6.74
CA LEU A 41 -7.72 14.00 7.01
C LEU A 41 -7.42 13.16 8.26
N THR A 42 -8.47 12.92 9.04
CA THR A 42 -8.42 11.99 10.17
C THR A 42 -8.43 10.53 9.67
N HIS A 43 -7.96 9.61 10.50
CA HIS A 43 -7.99 8.18 10.19
C HIS A 43 -9.41 7.68 9.85
N HIS A 44 -10.43 8.15 10.57
CA HIS A 44 -11.83 7.79 10.30
C HIS A 44 -12.31 8.26 8.92
N GLN A 45 -11.89 9.46 8.49
CA GLN A 45 -12.22 9.98 7.16
C GLN A 45 -11.52 9.20 6.05
N LEU A 46 -10.24 8.84 6.24
CA LEU A 46 -9.51 7.99 5.30
C LEU A 46 -10.14 6.60 5.15
N GLU A 47 -10.55 5.98 6.25
CA GLU A 47 -11.25 4.69 6.21
C GLU A 47 -12.62 4.79 5.52
N GLY A 48 -13.34 5.89 5.70
CA GLY A 48 -14.57 6.19 4.95
C GLY A 48 -14.29 6.26 3.45
N LEU A 49 -13.31 7.07 3.04
CA LEU A 49 -12.91 7.24 1.65
C LEU A 49 -12.50 5.90 1.01
N LYS A 50 -11.69 5.10 1.70
CA LYS A 50 -11.23 3.80 1.21
C LYS A 50 -12.40 2.84 0.95
N LYS A 51 -13.42 2.84 1.81
CA LYS A 51 -14.63 2.03 1.61
C LYS A 51 -15.41 2.47 0.37
N GLU A 52 -15.51 3.77 0.13
CA GLU A 52 -16.19 4.32 -1.05
C GLU A 52 -15.43 4.01 -2.35
N LEU A 53 -14.11 4.17 -2.35
CA LEU A 53 -13.24 3.83 -3.50
C LEU A 53 -13.34 2.35 -3.86
N LYS A 54 -13.34 1.47 -2.86
CA LYS A 54 -13.48 0.02 -3.07
C LYS A 54 -14.79 -0.36 -3.76
N LYS A 55 -15.90 0.34 -3.47
CA LYS A 55 -17.19 0.12 -4.17
C LYS A 55 -17.11 0.47 -5.66
N LYS A 56 -16.18 1.35 -6.04
CA LYS A 56 -15.93 1.77 -7.42
C LYS A 56 -14.77 1.00 -8.07
N ASN A 57 -14.34 -0.12 -7.47
CA ASN A 57 -13.17 -0.89 -7.89
C ASN A 57 -11.86 -0.10 -7.94
N ALA A 58 -11.77 1.02 -7.23
CA ALA A 58 -10.55 1.81 -7.11
C ALA A 58 -9.71 1.33 -5.91
N SER A 59 -8.39 1.30 -6.10
CA SER A 59 -7.43 0.92 -5.06
C SER A 59 -6.77 2.15 -4.42
N PHE A 60 -6.48 2.08 -3.12
CA PHE A 60 -5.83 3.13 -2.33
C PHE A 60 -4.51 2.55 -1.77
N SER A 61 -3.38 3.22 -2.04
CA SER A 61 -2.01 2.79 -1.68
C SER A 61 -1.30 3.81 -0.81
#